data_AF-A0A2I2Y7K0-F1
#
_entry.id   AF-A0A2I2Y7K0-F1
#
_cell.length_a   1.000
_cell.length_b   1.000
_cell.length_c   1.000
_cell.angle_alpha   90.00
_cell.angle_beta   90.00
_cell.angle_gamma   90.00
#
_symmetry.space_group_name_H-M   'P 1'
#
loop_
_entity.id
_entity.type
_entity.pdbx_description
1 polymer ?
#
loop_
_entity_poly.entity_id
_entity_poly.type
_entity_poly.pdbx_seq_one_letter_code
_entity_poly.pdbx_strand_id
1 'polypeptide(L)'
;MSTVHEILCKLSLEGEHSTPPSAYGSVKAYTKFDAEQDALNIEMAIKTKGVDEITSVNILTNHSNAQRQDIAFTYQRRTKKELVSALKSTPAQYDASELKSSMKGLGTNEDSLIEIICSRTNQEPQEINRVYKEMYKTDLEKDIISDTSGDFCKLMVALAKGRRAEDGSVIDYELIDQDARDLYDTGLKRKGTEVPKWISIMTERNQYHFGGVSSHKNELF
;
A
#
# COMPACT_ATOMS: atom_id res chain seq x y z
N MET A 1 -6.14 -0.17 -24.46
CA MET A 1 -6.47 -1.38 -23.69
C MET A 1 -5.31 -2.33 -23.83
N SER A 2 -4.51 -2.54 -22.78
CA SER A 2 -3.50 -3.59 -22.81
C SER A 2 -4.21 -4.94 -22.96
N THR A 3 -3.68 -5.78 -23.84
CA THR A 3 -4.17 -7.16 -23.96
C THR A 3 -3.87 -7.91 -22.66
N VAL A 4 -4.70 -8.92 -22.33
CA VAL A 4 -4.42 -9.85 -21.22
C VAL A 4 -3.01 -10.46 -21.32
N HIS A 5 -2.48 -10.58 -22.54
CA HIS A 5 -1.11 -10.98 -22.81
C HIS A 5 -0.08 -9.97 -22.26
N GLU A 6 -0.23 -8.68 -22.53
CA GLU A 6 0.67 -7.63 -22.00
C GLU A 6 0.68 -7.53 -20.47
N ILE A 7 -0.48 -7.73 -19.82
CA ILE A 7 -0.59 -7.69 -18.36
C ILE A 7 0.23 -8.84 -17.74
N LEU A 8 0.07 -10.05 -18.28
CA LEU A 8 0.73 -11.23 -17.75
C LEU A 8 2.25 -11.20 -17.99
N CYS A 9 2.73 -10.74 -19.15
CA CYS A 9 4.18 -10.62 -19.40
C CYS A 9 4.89 -9.62 -18.47
N LYS A 10 4.17 -8.61 -17.95
CA LYS A 10 4.73 -7.62 -17.01
C LYS A 10 4.84 -8.12 -15.57
N LEU A 11 4.13 -9.21 -15.21
CA LEU A 11 4.20 -9.82 -13.87
C LEU A 11 5.52 -10.58 -13.63
N SER A 12 6.33 -10.79 -14.67
CA SER A 12 7.56 -11.59 -14.61
C SER A 12 8.80 -10.85 -14.03
N LEU A 13 8.62 -9.65 -13.45
CA LEU A 13 9.72 -8.81 -12.98
C LEU A 13 9.73 -8.71 -11.45
N GLU A 14 10.29 -9.69 -10.75
CA GLU A 14 10.69 -9.49 -9.35
C GLU A 14 12.08 -10.05 -9.05
N GLY A 15 12.85 -9.21 -8.36
CA GLY A 15 14.18 -9.52 -7.82
C GLY A 15 14.12 -10.17 -6.44
N GLU A 16 15.28 -10.61 -5.96
CA GLU A 16 15.43 -11.35 -4.71
C GLU A 16 14.99 -10.54 -3.47
N HIS A 17 13.97 -11.01 -2.76
CA HIS A 17 13.46 -10.45 -1.50
C HIS A 17 14.16 -11.00 -0.24
N SER A 18 15.45 -11.31 -0.32
CA SER A 18 16.24 -11.79 0.84
C SER A 18 16.61 -10.70 1.84
N THR A 19 16.37 -9.44 1.48
CA THR A 19 16.73 -8.25 2.24
C THR A 19 15.46 -7.60 2.83
N PRO A 20 15.48 -7.19 4.11
CA PRO A 20 14.33 -6.55 4.72
C PRO A 20 13.99 -5.24 3.98
N PRO A 21 12.70 -4.90 3.79
CA PRO A 21 12.29 -3.69 3.05
C PRO A 21 12.96 -2.39 3.55
N SER A 22 13.29 -2.32 4.83
CA SER A 22 14.01 -1.20 5.45
C SER A 22 15.45 -1.02 4.95
N ALA A 23 16.07 -2.05 4.37
CA ALA A 23 17.41 -2.00 3.80
C ALA A 23 17.47 -1.03 2.60
N TYR A 24 16.42 -0.98 1.78
CA TYR A 24 16.34 -0.15 0.58
C TYR A 24 15.79 1.26 0.81
N GLY A 25 15.20 1.55 1.99
CA GLY A 25 14.62 2.87 2.27
C GLY A 25 15.67 3.99 2.25
N SER A 26 15.33 5.14 1.67
CA SER A 26 16.23 6.30 1.54
C SER A 26 16.40 7.08 2.84
N VAL A 27 15.31 7.24 3.62
CA VAL A 27 15.36 7.89 4.93
C VAL A 27 15.69 6.86 6.00
N LYS A 28 16.83 7.03 6.66
CA LYS A 28 17.30 6.18 7.76
C LYS A 28 17.07 6.86 9.10
N ALA A 29 17.16 6.09 10.19
CA ALA A 29 17.11 6.66 11.53
C ALA A 29 18.31 7.59 11.75
N TYR A 30 18.04 8.81 12.24
CA TYR A 30 19.07 9.77 12.60
C TYR A 30 19.82 9.27 13.83
N THR A 31 21.16 9.24 13.77
CA THR A 31 21.99 8.58 14.80
C THR A 31 22.15 9.40 16.08
N LYS A 32 22.08 10.73 16.01
CA LYS A 32 22.21 11.65 17.14
C LYS A 32 20.86 12.22 17.56
N PHE A 33 19.85 11.36 17.58
CA PHE A 33 18.46 11.75 17.79
C PHE A 33 18.21 12.28 19.21
N ASP A 34 17.59 13.46 19.29
CA ASP A 34 17.09 14.06 20.52
C ASP A 34 15.74 14.73 20.25
N ALA A 35 14.66 14.05 20.63
CA ALA A 35 13.30 14.51 20.40
C ALA A 35 12.99 15.87 21.05
N GLU A 36 13.62 16.19 22.19
CA GLU A 36 13.39 17.46 22.89
C GLU A 36 14.05 18.62 22.15
N GLN A 37 15.29 18.40 21.70
CA GLN A 37 16.01 19.40 20.93
C GLN A 37 15.36 19.64 19.57
N ASP A 38 14.95 18.57 18.87
CA ASP A 38 14.29 18.68 17.57
C ASP A 38 12.92 19.36 17.67
N ALA A 39 12.12 19.03 18.69
CA ALA A 39 10.85 19.70 18.94
C ALA A 39 11.03 21.20 19.24
N LEU A 40 12.06 21.57 20.00
CA LEU A 40 12.40 22.97 20.26
C LEU A 40 12.82 23.70 18.98
N ASN A 41 13.66 23.07 18.16
CA ASN A 41 14.12 23.66 16.90
C ASN A 41 12.94 23.89 15.94
N ILE A 42 12.01 22.94 15.83
CA ILE A 42 10.77 23.10 15.04
C ILE A 42 9.92 24.24 15.62
N GLU A 43 9.78 24.35 16.94
CA GLU A 43 9.02 25.43 17.56
C GLU A 43 9.61 26.82 17.24
N MET A 44 10.93 26.96 17.35
CA MET A 44 11.64 28.19 17.00
C MET A 44 11.49 28.52 15.52
N ALA A 45 11.58 27.51 14.65
CA ALA A 45 11.41 27.66 13.21
C ALA A 45 10.02 28.18 12.85
N ILE A 46 8.96 27.63 13.45
CA ILE A 46 7.57 28.07 13.25
C ILE A 46 7.33 29.49 13.79
N LYS A 47 7.95 29.86 14.92
CA LYS A 47 7.78 31.17 15.55
C LYS A 47 8.59 32.29 14.90
N THR A 48 9.60 31.95 14.10
CA THR A 48 10.44 32.92 13.41
C THR A 48 9.61 33.73 12.42
N LYS A 49 9.84 35.05 12.35
CA LYS A 49 9.14 35.92 11.40
C LYS A 49 9.46 35.47 9.98
N GLY A 50 8.43 35.04 9.24
CA GLY A 50 8.56 34.49 7.89
C GLY A 50 8.64 32.96 7.83
N VAL A 51 8.63 32.27 8.98
CA VAL A 51 8.73 30.80 9.13
C VAL A 51 10.03 30.23 8.55
N ASP A 52 10.84 29.57 9.38
CA ASP A 52 12.02 28.85 8.90
C ASP A 52 11.63 27.45 8.38
N GLU A 53 11.19 27.42 7.13
CA GLU A 53 10.83 26.18 6.45
C GLU A 53 12.04 25.25 6.27
N ILE A 54 13.24 25.80 6.10
CA ILE A 54 14.45 25.02 5.82
C ILE A 54 14.80 24.15 7.03
N THR A 55 14.81 24.72 8.23
CA THR A 55 15.05 23.96 9.46
C THR A 55 13.99 22.88 9.66
N SER A 56 12.72 23.22 9.44
CA SER A 56 11.61 22.28 9.55
C SER A 56 11.77 21.10 8.58
N VAL A 57 12.03 21.38 7.29
CA VAL A 57 12.25 20.37 6.24
C VAL A 57 13.45 19.49 6.55
N ASN A 58 14.58 20.07 6.98
CA ASN A 58 15.80 19.32 7.29
C ASN A 58 15.60 18.34 8.45
N ILE A 59 14.89 18.76 9.51
CA ILE A 59 14.58 17.86 10.63
C ILE A 59 13.63 16.76 10.14
N LEU A 60 12.54 17.11 9.46
CA LEU A 60 11.49 16.14 9.13
C LEU A 60 11.90 15.14 8.04
N THR A 61 12.76 15.52 7.10
CA THR A 61 13.19 14.64 6.01
C THR A 61 14.41 13.78 6.35
N ASN A 62 15.13 14.10 7.43
CA ASN A 62 16.32 13.37 7.86
C ASN A 62 16.08 12.49 9.11
N HIS A 63 14.82 12.29 9.50
CA HIS A 63 14.41 11.42 10.61
C HIS A 63 13.46 10.32 10.13
N SER A 64 13.59 9.13 10.72
CA SER A 64 12.67 8.03 10.44
C SER A 64 11.23 8.39 10.84
N ASN A 65 10.22 7.68 10.31
CA ASN A 65 8.84 7.92 10.73
C ASN A 65 8.66 7.74 12.24
N ALA A 66 9.29 6.70 12.83
CA ALA A 66 9.27 6.48 14.28
C ALA A 66 9.83 7.67 15.06
N GLN A 67 10.98 8.21 14.65
CA GLN A 67 11.55 9.40 15.29
C GLN A 67 10.64 10.64 15.14
N ARG A 68 9.99 10.80 13.98
CA ARG A 68 9.00 11.88 13.79
C ARG A 68 7.81 11.76 14.74
N GLN A 69 7.38 10.55 15.11
CA GLN A 69 6.35 10.36 16.14
C GLN A 69 6.81 10.88 17.50
N ASP A 70 8.03 10.52 17.90
CA ASP A 70 8.62 10.96 19.18
C ASP A 70 8.77 12.48 19.23
N ILE A 71 9.22 13.10 18.14
CA ILE A 71 9.30 14.56 17.98
C ILE A 71 7.90 15.17 18.11
N ALA A 72 6.90 14.64 17.41
CA ALA A 72 5.54 15.16 17.44
C ALA A 72 4.91 15.08 18.84
N PHE A 73 5.09 13.96 19.53
CA PHE A 73 4.66 13.78 20.92
C PHE A 73 5.33 14.80 21.85
N THR A 74 6.64 14.98 21.70
CA THR A 74 7.43 15.92 22.51
C THR A 74 7.01 17.37 22.26
N TYR A 75 6.81 17.74 21.00
CA TYR A 75 6.31 19.05 20.59
C TYR A 75 4.94 19.35 21.21
N GLN A 76 4.01 18.40 21.16
CA GLN A 76 2.69 18.53 21.77
C GLN A 76 2.78 18.72 23.29
N ARG A 77 3.63 17.93 23.95
CA ARG A 77 3.85 18.03 25.40
C ARG A 77 4.32 19.42 25.81
N ARG A 78 5.24 20.00 25.02
CA ARG A 78 5.85 21.32 25.23
C ARG A 78 4.91 22.48 24.91
N THR A 79 4.29 22.48 23.74
CA THR A 79 3.55 23.64 23.22
C THR A 79 2.05 23.59 23.49
N LYS A 80 1.53 22.43 23.91
CA LYS A 80 0.10 22.09 23.96
C LYS A 80 -0.60 22.25 22.60
N LYS A 81 0.15 22.24 21.50
CA LYS A 81 -0.33 22.31 20.13
C LYS A 81 0.11 21.07 19.37
N GLU A 82 -0.74 20.64 18.45
CA GLU A 82 -0.44 19.54 17.53
C GLU A 82 0.49 20.01 16.41
N LEU A 83 1.54 19.22 16.13
CA LEU A 83 2.23 19.30 14.84
C LEU A 83 1.28 18.78 13.73
N VAL A 84 1.36 19.34 12.52
CA VAL A 84 0.44 19.05 11.39
C VAL A 84 0.33 17.54 11.16
N SER A 85 -0.88 17.03 10.89
CA SER A 85 -1.19 15.60 10.70
C SER A 85 -0.23 14.90 9.73
N ALA A 86 0.08 15.51 8.58
CA ALA A 86 0.99 14.94 7.60
C ALA A 86 2.42 14.66 8.12
N LEU A 87 2.85 15.36 9.18
CA LEU A 87 4.20 15.21 9.76
C LEU A 87 4.29 14.07 10.79
N LYS A 88 3.14 13.59 11.28
CA LYS A 88 3.00 12.58 12.32
C LYS A 88 2.16 11.38 11.90
N SER A 89 1.70 11.32 10.65
CA SER A 89 0.98 10.12 10.21
C SER A 89 1.95 8.94 10.19
N THR A 90 1.60 7.86 10.90
CA THR A 90 2.19 6.56 10.62
C THR A 90 1.88 6.16 9.17
N PRO A 91 2.63 5.24 8.54
CA PRO A 91 2.33 4.79 7.18
C PRO A 91 0.86 4.38 6.99
N ALA A 92 0.30 3.64 7.93
CA ALA A 92 -1.10 3.23 7.90
C ALA A 92 -2.10 4.38 8.08
N GLN A 93 -1.79 5.39 8.90
CA GLN A 93 -2.62 6.60 9.03
C GLN A 93 -2.63 7.42 7.75
N TYR A 94 -1.48 7.54 7.09
CA TYR A 94 -1.35 8.23 5.81
C TYR A 94 -2.19 7.50 4.75
N ASP A 95 -1.95 6.20 4.55
CA ASP A 95 -2.69 5.39 3.58
C ASP A 95 -4.20 5.41 3.87
N ALA A 96 -4.62 5.30 5.14
CA ALA A 96 -6.03 5.41 5.49
C ALA A 96 -6.64 6.78 5.14
N SER A 97 -5.88 7.87 5.28
CA SER A 97 -6.32 9.20 4.91
C SER A 97 -6.40 9.44 3.40
N GLU A 98 -5.45 8.90 2.65
CA GLU A 98 -5.48 8.96 1.19
C GLU A 98 -6.62 8.10 0.62
N LEU A 99 -6.84 6.90 1.16
CA LEU A 99 -7.99 6.06 0.81
C LEU A 99 -9.33 6.72 1.14
N LYS A 100 -9.44 7.41 2.28
CA LYS A 100 -10.67 8.15 2.60
C LYS A 100 -10.88 9.32 1.64
N SER A 101 -9.79 10.00 1.27
CA SER A 101 -9.84 11.14 0.35
C SER A 101 -10.15 10.71 -1.07
N SER A 102 -9.68 9.56 -1.52
CA SER A 102 -9.95 9.03 -2.86
C SER A 102 -11.42 8.63 -3.05
N MET A 103 -12.13 8.30 -1.97
CA MET A 103 -13.56 7.94 -1.98
C MET A 103 -14.47 9.06 -1.44
N LYS A 104 -14.01 10.32 -1.49
CA LYS A 104 -14.76 11.45 -0.94
C LYS A 104 -15.48 12.23 -2.03
N GLY A 105 -16.81 12.28 -1.95
CA GLY A 105 -17.63 13.18 -2.76
C GLY A 105 -18.32 12.45 -3.91
N LEU A 106 -18.53 13.15 -5.04
CA LEU A 106 -19.13 12.54 -6.22
C LEU A 106 -18.02 11.98 -7.11
N GLY A 107 -18.00 10.66 -7.25
CA GLY A 107 -16.97 9.94 -7.97
C GLY A 107 -15.80 9.53 -7.06
N THR A 108 -14.99 8.60 -7.58
CA THR A 108 -13.84 8.04 -6.90
C THR A 108 -12.59 8.46 -7.64
N ASN A 109 -11.49 8.75 -6.94
CA ASN A 109 -10.16 8.78 -7.55
C ASN A 109 -9.64 7.34 -7.61
N GLU A 110 -9.98 6.62 -8.70
CA GLU A 110 -9.62 5.21 -8.83
C GLU A 110 -8.10 4.99 -8.88
N ASP A 111 -7.33 5.93 -9.44
CA ASP A 111 -5.87 5.80 -9.55
C ASP A 111 -5.22 5.71 -8.16
N SER A 112 -5.57 6.59 -7.22
CA SER A 112 -5.05 6.54 -5.85
C SER A 112 -5.56 5.32 -5.07
N LEU A 113 -6.81 4.91 -5.30
CA LEU A 113 -7.35 3.69 -4.70
C LEU A 113 -6.59 2.45 -5.16
N ILE A 114 -6.36 2.32 -6.47
CA ILE A 114 -5.61 1.22 -7.09
C ILE A 114 -4.16 1.22 -6.62
N GLU A 115 -3.49 2.38 -6.63
CA GLU A 115 -2.09 2.49 -6.25
C GLU A 115 -1.86 1.95 -4.83
N ILE A 116 -2.65 2.41 -3.87
CA ILE A 116 -2.49 1.99 -2.47
C ILE A 116 -2.86 0.51 -2.32
N ILE A 117 -4.06 0.10 -2.75
CA ILE A 117 -4.55 -1.27 -2.51
C ILE A 117 -3.68 -2.33 -3.21
N CYS A 118 -3.18 -2.06 -4.42
CA CYS A 118 -2.44 -3.05 -5.21
C CYS A 118 -0.94 -3.14 -4.88
N SER A 119 -0.36 -2.17 -4.15
CA SER A 119 1.08 -2.13 -3.89
C SER A 119 1.47 -2.48 -2.45
N ARG A 120 0.51 -2.59 -1.54
CA ARG A 120 0.79 -2.94 -0.14
C ARG A 120 0.91 -4.45 0.06
N THR A 121 1.84 -4.85 0.93
CA THR A 121 2.06 -6.22 1.41
C THR A 121 0.93 -6.67 2.33
N ASN A 122 0.72 -7.97 2.57
CA ASN A 122 -0.42 -8.44 3.40
C ASN A 122 -0.54 -7.79 4.79
N GLN A 123 0.57 -7.47 5.45
CA GLN A 123 0.55 -6.86 6.80
C GLN A 123 0.01 -5.42 6.76
N GLU A 124 0.24 -4.69 5.68
CA GLU A 124 -0.09 -3.27 5.57
C GLU A 124 -1.61 -3.02 5.46
N PRO A 125 -2.42 -3.67 4.59
CA PRO A 125 -3.86 -3.55 4.57
C PRO A 125 -4.50 -3.95 5.89
N GLN A 126 -3.96 -4.92 6.63
CA GLN A 126 -4.49 -5.30 7.94
C GLN A 126 -4.39 -4.12 8.92
N GLU A 127 -3.23 -3.47 8.96
CA GLU A 127 -3.02 -2.30 9.80
C GLU A 127 -3.79 -1.07 9.30
N ILE A 128 -3.87 -0.85 7.98
CA ILE A 128 -4.69 0.19 7.36
C ILE A 128 -6.16 0.01 7.76
N ASN A 129 -6.72 -1.21 7.68
CA ASN A 129 -8.10 -1.47 8.08
C ASN A 129 -8.36 -1.13 9.55
N ARG A 130 -7.43 -1.50 10.45
CA ARG A 130 -7.51 -1.17 11.87
C ARG A 130 -7.54 0.35 12.08
N VAL A 131 -6.57 1.05 11.51
CA VAL A 131 -6.43 2.51 11.63
C VAL A 131 -7.59 3.26 10.97
N TYR A 132 -8.05 2.83 9.80
CA TYR A 132 -9.17 3.43 9.09
C TYR A 132 -10.45 3.40 9.93
N LYS A 133 -10.73 2.25 10.56
CA LYS A 133 -11.87 2.09 11.47
C LYS A 133 -11.75 2.98 12.70
N GLU A 134 -10.55 3.13 13.24
CA GLU A 134 -10.30 4.03 14.36
C GLU A 134 -10.49 5.50 13.99
N MET A 135 -10.04 5.92 12.80
CA MET A 135 -10.10 7.30 12.34
C MET A 135 -11.51 7.71 11.89
N TYR A 136 -12.19 6.87 11.11
CA TYR A 136 -13.43 7.24 10.42
C TYR A 136 -14.68 6.55 10.96
N LYS A 137 -14.52 5.63 11.93
CA LYS A 137 -15.62 4.89 12.57
C LYS A 137 -16.50 4.11 11.58
N THR A 138 -15.94 3.75 10.43
CA THR A 138 -16.52 2.90 9.39
C THR A 138 -15.45 1.91 8.91
N ASP A 139 -15.88 0.81 8.30
CA ASP A 139 -14.96 -0.19 7.75
C ASP A 139 -14.54 0.23 6.34
N LEU A 140 -13.25 0.14 6.01
CA LEU A 140 -12.74 0.47 4.66
C LEU A 140 -13.48 -0.31 3.56
N GLU A 141 -13.76 -1.59 3.80
CA GLU A 141 -14.56 -2.43 2.89
C GLU A 141 -15.94 -1.84 2.60
N LYS A 142 -16.62 -1.26 3.59
CA LYS A 142 -17.95 -0.64 3.39
C LYS A 142 -17.85 0.60 2.52
N ASP A 143 -16.84 1.43 2.77
CA ASP A 143 -16.65 2.65 2.00
C ASP A 143 -16.30 2.31 0.53
N ILE A 144 -15.44 1.32 0.30
CA ILE A 144 -15.15 0.81 -1.05
C ILE A 144 -16.44 0.31 -1.74
N ILE A 145 -17.27 -0.48 -1.04
CA ILE A 145 -18.53 -0.99 -1.59
C ILE A 145 -19.50 0.14 -1.91
N SER A 146 -19.50 1.22 -1.12
CA SER A 146 -20.40 2.36 -1.34
C SER A 146 -19.99 3.24 -2.53
N ASP A 147 -18.68 3.32 -2.81
CA ASP A 147 -18.13 4.26 -3.79
C ASP A 147 -17.81 3.58 -5.13
N THR A 148 -17.65 2.26 -5.15
CA THR A 148 -17.30 1.48 -6.35
C THR A 148 -18.38 0.44 -6.69
N SER A 149 -18.36 -0.08 -7.91
CA SER A 149 -19.33 -1.10 -8.34
C SER A 149 -18.73 -2.16 -9.27
N GLY A 150 -19.52 -3.19 -9.59
CA GLY A 150 -19.16 -4.23 -10.54
C GLY A 150 -17.94 -5.06 -10.10
N ASP A 151 -17.16 -5.52 -11.07
CA ASP A 151 -15.98 -6.35 -10.79
C ASP A 151 -14.80 -5.56 -10.23
N PHE A 152 -14.74 -4.25 -10.50
CA PHE A 152 -13.75 -3.36 -9.88
C PHE A 152 -13.91 -3.34 -8.35
N CYS A 153 -15.15 -3.17 -7.87
CA CYS A 153 -15.47 -3.25 -6.44
C CYS A 153 -15.02 -4.58 -5.82
N LYS A 154 -15.36 -5.70 -6.48
CA LYS A 154 -14.99 -7.04 -6.00
C LYS A 154 -13.48 -7.21 -5.88
N LEU A 155 -12.72 -6.72 -6.87
CA LEU A 155 -11.27 -6.78 -6.88
C LEU A 155 -10.66 -5.94 -5.74
N MET A 156 -11.10 -4.67 -5.60
CA MET A 156 -10.60 -3.78 -4.54
C MET A 156 -10.91 -4.31 -3.14
N VAL A 157 -12.13 -4.84 -2.93
CA VAL A 157 -12.52 -5.46 -1.66
C VAL A 157 -11.69 -6.71 -1.36
N ALA A 158 -11.40 -7.55 -2.35
CA ALA A 158 -10.59 -8.75 -2.16
C ALA A 158 -9.16 -8.39 -1.76
N LEU A 159 -8.53 -7.43 -2.43
CA LEU A 159 -7.18 -6.96 -2.11
C LEU A 159 -7.10 -6.22 -0.77
N ALA A 160 -8.08 -5.37 -0.46
CA ALA A 160 -8.12 -4.62 0.79
C ALA A 160 -8.17 -5.50 2.05
N LYS A 161 -8.51 -6.79 1.91
CA LYS A 161 -8.51 -7.75 3.03
C LYS A 161 -7.11 -8.16 3.48
N GLY A 162 -6.08 -8.01 2.64
CA GLY A 162 -4.70 -8.40 2.98
C GLY A 162 -4.57 -9.87 3.38
N ARG A 163 -5.21 -10.78 2.63
CA ARG A 163 -5.26 -12.22 2.87
C ARG A 163 -4.67 -13.05 1.72
N ARG A 164 -3.77 -12.47 0.94
CA ARG A 164 -3.05 -13.21 -0.09
C ARG A 164 -2.29 -14.36 0.59
N ALA A 165 -2.16 -15.51 -0.04
CA ALA A 165 -1.30 -16.57 0.48
C ALA A 165 0.10 -16.00 0.73
N GLU A 166 0.65 -16.28 1.91
CA GLU A 166 2.03 -15.95 2.23
C GLU A 166 2.98 -16.87 1.45
N ASP A 167 4.23 -16.47 1.38
CA ASP A 167 5.26 -17.23 0.68
C ASP A 167 5.45 -18.60 1.35
N GLY A 168 5.03 -19.65 0.64
CA GLY A 168 5.26 -21.03 1.04
C GLY A 168 6.67 -21.47 0.65
N SER A 169 7.30 -22.32 1.46
CA SER A 169 8.61 -22.89 1.14
C SER A 169 8.61 -23.86 -0.05
N VAL A 170 7.43 -24.20 -0.58
CA VAL A 170 7.24 -25.18 -1.66
C VAL A 170 6.50 -24.52 -2.81
N ILE A 171 7.07 -24.62 -4.01
CA ILE A 171 6.43 -24.19 -5.25
C ILE A 171 5.50 -25.33 -5.71
N ASP A 172 4.20 -25.03 -5.80
CA ASP A 172 3.20 -25.96 -6.31
C ASP A 172 3.08 -25.82 -7.84
N TYR A 173 3.87 -26.62 -8.55
CA TYR A 173 3.92 -26.61 -10.02
C TYR A 173 2.62 -27.08 -10.67
N GLU A 174 1.87 -27.98 -10.04
CA GLU A 174 0.59 -28.46 -10.55
C GLU A 174 -0.46 -27.35 -10.47
N LEU A 175 -0.51 -26.63 -9.35
CA LEU A 175 -1.37 -25.47 -9.20
C LEU A 175 -0.99 -24.34 -10.17
N ILE A 176 0.31 -24.12 -10.42
CA ILE A 176 0.78 -23.13 -11.41
C ILE A 176 0.26 -23.46 -12.81
N ASP A 177 0.40 -24.71 -13.25
CA ASP A 177 -0.12 -25.17 -14.53
C ASP A 177 -1.65 -25.03 -14.62
N GLN A 178 -2.36 -25.43 -13.55
CA GLN A 178 -3.81 -25.31 -13.49
C GLN A 178 -4.28 -23.85 -13.53
N ASP A 179 -3.70 -22.96 -12.75
CA ASP A 179 -4.09 -21.54 -12.72
C ASP A 179 -3.72 -20.84 -14.05
N ALA A 180 -2.60 -21.20 -14.68
CA ALA A 180 -2.25 -20.70 -16.02
C ALA A 180 -3.29 -21.10 -17.07
N ARG A 181 -3.73 -22.37 -17.05
CA ARG A 181 -4.80 -22.86 -17.93
C ARG A 181 -6.14 -22.20 -17.63
N ASP A 182 -6.51 -22.07 -16.36
CA ASP A 182 -7.74 -21.42 -15.94
C ASP A 182 -7.80 -19.97 -16.43
N LEU A 183 -6.72 -19.19 -16.28
CA LEU A 183 -6.66 -17.81 -16.79
C LEU A 183 -6.78 -17.76 -18.32
N TYR A 184 -6.17 -18.70 -19.04
CA TYR A 184 -6.30 -18.78 -20.49
C TYR A 184 -7.71 -19.14 -20.95
N ASP A 185 -8.28 -20.22 -20.41
CA ASP A 185 -9.59 -20.76 -20.79
C ASP A 185 -10.72 -19.78 -20.43
N THR A 186 -10.61 -19.10 -19.27
CA THR A 186 -11.62 -18.15 -18.78
C THR A 186 -11.45 -16.73 -19.31
N GLY A 187 -10.38 -16.46 -20.06
CA GLY A 187 -10.11 -15.15 -20.65
C GLY A 187 -9.87 -15.21 -22.15
N LEU A 188 -8.68 -15.67 -22.56
CA LEU A 188 -8.20 -15.58 -23.94
C LEU A 188 -8.88 -16.53 -24.93
N LYS A 189 -9.29 -17.72 -24.48
CA LYS A 189 -9.87 -18.76 -25.35
C LYS A 189 -11.33 -18.51 -25.73
N ARG A 190 -12.02 -17.66 -24.98
CA ARG A 190 -13.47 -17.47 -25.08
C ARG A 190 -13.81 -16.02 -25.44
N LYS A 191 -15.04 -15.80 -25.89
CA LYS A 191 -15.58 -14.44 -26.05
C LYS A 191 -16.06 -13.93 -24.68
N GLY A 192 -15.49 -12.82 -24.21
CA GLY A 192 -15.71 -12.29 -22.86
C GLY A 192 -14.79 -12.92 -21.81
N THR A 193 -14.87 -12.48 -20.55
CA THR A 193 -13.95 -12.93 -19.49
C THR A 193 -14.74 -13.36 -18.25
N GLU A 194 -14.38 -14.49 -17.62
CA GLU A 194 -14.90 -14.83 -16.29
C GLU A 194 -14.12 -14.11 -15.20
N VAL A 195 -14.41 -12.82 -15.05
CA VAL A 195 -13.72 -11.93 -14.12
C VAL A 195 -13.66 -12.45 -12.67
N PRO A 196 -14.68 -13.14 -12.12
CA PRO A 196 -14.59 -13.72 -10.77
C PRO A 196 -13.44 -14.74 -10.60
N LYS A 197 -13.18 -15.58 -11.60
CA LYS A 197 -12.07 -16.54 -11.56
C LYS A 197 -10.74 -15.80 -11.56
N TRP A 198 -10.63 -14.76 -12.40
CA TRP A 198 -9.46 -13.87 -12.45
C TRP A 198 -9.21 -13.19 -11.10
N ILE A 199 -10.23 -12.62 -10.46
CA ILE A 199 -10.10 -11.98 -9.14
C ILE A 199 -9.60 -12.98 -8.09
N SER A 200 -10.19 -14.18 -8.03
CA SER A 200 -9.77 -15.20 -7.06
C SER A 200 -8.30 -15.57 -7.23
N ILE A 201 -7.87 -15.93 -8.45
CA ILE A 201 -6.46 -16.28 -8.71
C ILE A 201 -5.56 -15.07 -8.39
N MET A 202 -5.86 -13.89 -8.91
CA MET A 202 -5.01 -12.68 -8.80
C MET A 202 -4.90 -12.11 -7.39
N THR A 203 -5.82 -12.43 -6.48
CA THR A 203 -5.83 -11.86 -5.11
C THR A 203 -5.47 -12.87 -4.03
N GLU A 204 -5.55 -14.17 -4.31
CA GLU A 204 -5.31 -15.22 -3.31
C GLU A 204 -3.93 -15.88 -3.44
N ARG A 205 -3.33 -15.95 -4.63
CA ARG A 205 -2.01 -16.60 -4.82
C ARG A 205 -0.86 -15.70 -4.36
N ASN A 206 0.24 -16.30 -3.91
CA ASN A 206 1.46 -15.56 -3.56
C ASN A 206 2.20 -15.05 -4.81
N GLN A 207 3.13 -14.11 -4.62
CA GLN A 207 3.87 -13.46 -5.71
C GLN A 207 4.71 -14.46 -6.55
N TYR A 208 5.36 -15.42 -5.89
CA TYR A 208 6.19 -16.43 -6.56
C TYR A 208 5.37 -17.35 -7.48
N HIS A 209 4.16 -17.71 -7.05
CA HIS A 209 3.23 -18.49 -7.85
C HIS A 209 2.91 -17.78 -9.17
N PHE A 210 2.70 -16.45 -9.17
CA PHE A 210 2.48 -15.70 -10.41
C PHE A 210 3.69 -15.67 -11.34
N GLY A 211 4.91 -15.60 -10.79
CA GLY A 211 6.13 -15.73 -11.59
C GLY A 211 6.16 -17.06 -12.36
N GLY A 212 5.74 -18.15 -11.71
CA GLY A 212 5.56 -19.46 -12.33
C GLY A 212 4.46 -19.48 -13.40
N VAL A 213 3.26 -18.96 -13.07
CA VAL A 213 2.11 -18.89 -14.00
C VAL A 213 2.46 -18.08 -15.26
N SER A 214 3.16 -16.95 -15.09
CA SER A 214 3.62 -16.11 -16.20
C SER A 214 4.63 -16.86 -17.09
N SER A 215 5.61 -17.54 -16.47
CA SER A 215 6.64 -18.29 -17.20
C SER A 215 6.04 -19.46 -17.98
N HIS A 216 5.15 -20.24 -17.36
CA HIS A 216 4.54 -21.41 -17.98
C HIS A 216 3.61 -21.05 -19.15
N LYS A 217 2.95 -19.89 -19.08
CA LYS A 217 2.14 -19.39 -20.19
C LYS A 217 2.96 -19.12 -21.45
N ASN A 218 4.20 -18.63 -21.33
CA ASN A 218 5.08 -18.41 -22.48
C ASN A 218 5.54 -19.73 -23.15
N GLU A 219 5.38 -20.87 -22.48
CA GLU A 219 5.68 -22.19 -23.04
C GLU A 219 4.47 -22.83 -23.72
N LEU A 220 3.25 -22.49 -23.27
CA LEU A 220 1.99 -23.03 -23.78
C LEU A 220 1.44 -22.27 -25.00
N PHE A 221 1.89 -21.04 -25.27
CA PHE A 221 1.39 -20.13 -26.31
C PHE A 221 2.50 -19.31 -26.96
#